data_AF-A0A6J8A1N6-F1
#
_entry.id   AF-A0A6J8A1N6-F1
#
_cell.length_a   1.000
_cell.length_b   1.000
_cell.length_c   1.000
_cell.angle_alpha   90.00
_cell.angle_beta   90.00
_cell.angle_gamma   90.00
#
_symmetry.space_group_name_H-M   'P 1'
#
loop_
_entity.id
_entity.type
_entity.pdbx_description
1 polymer ?
#
loop_
_entity_poly.entity_id
_entity_poly.type
_entity_poly.pdbx_seq_one_letter_code
_entity_poly.pdbx_strand_id
1 'polypeptide(L)'
;MDLISIAVRKAYSYSLGDAVNVGMLKDPVRLQSLIMEDKAYRFPQTIREFPNLVKSVQFHNHTATCKKKGTHCRFNYPKPSSSETIIAQPSDFHNPNEAKFALESAAFIKSSVIEKLETKDYTSLNHLLKDSKISPQEYKSALELSKRGKHIIYKRNPTEIQINSYNEHLLRAWGAILDVQYCLDPYACIAYMVAYITKDEREMSQILQTVSNEVNTLDFKSSMIKCASAFLNAREVSALEAVYRLLSFPLFKSNFSTVYVPADRPEKRMCLLKPILSVKDKADEDEDVYQTSILDRYAARPTKIENLCLAKISIWYT
;
A
#
# COMPACT_ATOMS: atom_id res chain seq x y z
N MET A 1 -6.73 28.08 20.29
CA MET A 1 -7.80 27.63 19.39
C MET A 1 -7.15 27.56 18.01
N ASP A 2 -6.79 26.42 17.44
CA ASP A 2 -7.37 25.09 17.57
C ASP A 2 -6.29 23.99 17.58
N LEU A 3 -6.45 23.05 18.51
CA LEU A 3 -5.75 21.77 18.53
C LEU A 3 -6.29 20.93 17.37
N ILE A 4 -5.52 20.84 16.28
CA ILE A 4 -5.78 19.83 15.25
C ILE A 4 -5.12 18.54 15.71
N SER A 5 -5.88 17.74 16.46
CA SER A 5 -5.54 16.34 16.73
C SER A 5 -5.72 15.55 15.44
N ILE A 6 -4.63 15.05 14.85
CA ILE A 6 -4.73 13.97 13.89
C ILE A 6 -5.12 12.73 14.69
N ALA A 7 -6.40 12.37 14.65
CA ALA A 7 -6.91 11.14 15.22
C ALA A 7 -6.47 9.94 14.36
N VAL A 8 -5.19 9.58 14.45
CA VAL A 8 -4.84 8.16 14.31
C VAL A 8 -5.35 7.54 15.60
N ARG A 9 -6.45 6.77 15.55
CA ARG A 9 -6.89 6.02 16.72
C ARG A 9 -5.70 5.19 17.18
N LYS A 10 -5.06 5.59 18.29
CA LYS A 10 -4.25 4.67 19.09
C LYS A 10 -5.20 3.52 19.38
N ALA A 11 -4.91 2.34 18.82
CA ALA A 11 -5.61 1.13 19.21
C ALA A 11 -5.24 0.89 20.67
N TYR A 12 -6.02 1.45 21.59
CA TYR A 12 -6.00 1.03 22.98
C TYR A 12 -6.55 -0.39 22.98
N SER A 13 -5.72 -1.36 23.36
CA SER A 13 -6.22 -2.68 23.70
C SER A 13 -7.15 -2.50 24.91
N TYR A 14 -8.44 -2.74 24.71
CA TYR A 14 -9.44 -2.64 25.77
C TYR A 14 -9.28 -3.71 26.86
N SER A 15 -8.34 -4.65 26.74
CA SER A 15 -8.17 -5.72 27.74
C SER A 15 -7.17 -5.41 28.86
N LEU A 16 -6.21 -4.49 28.70
CA LEU A 16 -5.07 -4.37 29.65
C LEU A 16 -4.59 -2.97 30.04
N GLY A 17 -5.20 -1.88 29.57
CA GLY A 17 -4.87 -0.51 30.03
C GLY A 17 -3.50 0.04 29.61
N ASP A 18 -2.58 -0.80 29.13
CA ASP A 18 -1.29 -0.40 28.60
C ASP A 18 -1.37 0.09 27.14
N ALA A 19 -0.60 1.14 26.83
CA ALA A 19 -0.45 1.60 25.44
C ALA A 19 0.37 0.58 24.63
N VAL A 20 -0.13 0.21 23.44
CA VAL A 20 0.59 -0.64 22.49
C VAL A 20 1.94 0.00 22.15
N ASN A 21 3.04 -0.71 22.43
CA ASN A 21 4.40 -0.24 22.21
C ASN A 21 5.17 -1.16 21.23
N VAL A 22 6.34 -0.69 20.77
CA VAL A 22 7.16 -1.38 19.76
C VAL A 22 7.62 -2.76 20.25
N GLY A 23 7.87 -2.94 21.55
CA GLY A 23 8.25 -4.23 22.12
C GLY A 23 7.12 -5.25 21.99
N MET A 24 5.87 -4.83 22.20
CA MET A 24 4.69 -5.69 22.08
C MET A 24 4.43 -6.15 20.64
N LEU A 25 4.79 -5.34 19.63
CA LEU A 25 4.66 -5.70 18.22
C LEU A 25 5.79 -6.62 17.72
N LYS A 26 6.95 -6.62 18.40
CA LYS A 26 8.11 -7.44 18.04
C LYS A 26 8.06 -8.84 18.65
N ASP A 27 7.30 -9.03 19.73
CA ASP A 27 7.06 -10.34 20.33
C ASP A 27 5.96 -11.09 19.56
N PRO A 28 6.29 -12.18 18.84
CA PRO A 28 5.32 -12.91 18.02
C PRO A 28 4.18 -13.52 18.85
N VAL A 29 4.48 -13.99 20.07
CA VAL A 29 3.51 -14.64 20.96
C VAL A 29 2.54 -13.60 21.48
N ARG A 30 3.06 -12.47 21.97
CA ARG A 30 2.23 -11.38 22.51
C ARG A 30 1.43 -10.67 21.42
N LEU A 31 1.98 -10.49 20.22
CA LEU A 31 1.26 -10.00 19.05
C LEU A 31 0.13 -10.95 18.65
N GLN A 32 0.38 -12.26 18.66
CA GLN A 32 -0.64 -13.26 18.36
C GLN A 32 -1.75 -13.26 19.41
N SER A 33 -1.42 -13.17 20.70
CA SER A 33 -2.41 -13.02 21.78
C SER A 33 -3.25 -11.74 21.62
N LEU A 34 -2.62 -10.59 21.32
CA LEU A 34 -3.33 -9.33 21.08
C LEU A 34 -4.27 -9.42 19.88
N ILE A 35 -3.84 -10.04 18.77
CA ILE A 35 -4.69 -10.25 17.58
C ILE A 35 -5.86 -11.19 17.92
N MET A 36 -5.63 -12.24 18.71
CA MET A 36 -6.68 -13.19 19.12
C MET A 36 -7.65 -12.62 20.17
N GLU A 37 -7.25 -11.58 20.91
CA GLU A 37 -8.13 -10.83 21.83
C GLU A 37 -8.85 -9.66 21.13
N ASP A 38 -8.28 -9.12 20.05
CA ASP A 38 -8.85 -7.99 19.31
C ASP A 38 -10.17 -8.39 18.63
N LYS A 39 -11.30 -7.88 19.13
CA LYS A 39 -12.61 -8.12 18.52
C LYS A 39 -12.67 -7.73 17.03
N ALA A 40 -11.74 -6.91 16.52
CA ALA A 40 -11.60 -6.62 15.10
C ALA A 40 -11.18 -7.84 14.26
N TYR A 41 -10.50 -8.86 14.81
CA TYR A 41 -10.28 -10.13 14.08
C TYR A 41 -11.60 -10.88 13.88
N ARG A 42 -12.58 -10.67 14.78
CA ARG A 42 -13.96 -11.15 14.63
C ARG A 42 -14.81 -10.24 13.75
N PHE A 43 -14.25 -9.15 13.20
CA PHE A 43 -14.99 -8.25 12.33
C PHE A 43 -15.21 -8.84 10.93
N PRO A 44 -14.22 -9.49 10.28
CA PRO A 44 -14.48 -10.39 9.16
C PRO A 44 -14.91 -11.76 9.71
N GLN A 45 -16.15 -12.15 9.46
CA GLN A 45 -16.68 -13.47 9.83
C GLN A 45 -17.10 -14.27 8.60
N THR A 46 -17.17 -15.58 8.76
CA THR A 46 -17.55 -16.53 7.71
C THR A 46 -18.90 -17.21 7.97
N ILE A 47 -19.57 -16.98 9.10
CA ILE A 47 -20.78 -17.71 9.52
C ILE A 47 -21.69 -16.81 10.37
N ARG A 48 -23.03 -16.84 10.35
CA ARG A 48 -24.09 -17.36 9.45
C ARG A 48 -25.41 -16.76 9.97
N GLU A 49 -25.84 -15.65 9.40
CA GLU A 49 -27.25 -15.21 9.38
C GLU A 49 -27.56 -14.77 7.94
N PHE A 50 -28.81 -14.91 7.50
CA PHE A 50 -29.25 -14.58 6.13
C PHE A 50 -28.57 -15.39 5.00
N PRO A 51 -28.67 -16.74 5.00
CA PRO A 51 -28.01 -17.57 3.99
C PRO A 51 -28.40 -17.21 2.55
N ASN A 52 -29.62 -16.74 2.33
CA ASN A 52 -30.08 -16.30 1.02
C ASN A 52 -29.35 -15.04 0.57
N LEU A 53 -29.21 -14.04 1.45
CA LEU A 53 -28.49 -12.80 1.14
C LEU A 53 -27.02 -13.10 0.87
N VAL A 54 -26.35 -13.85 1.76
CA VAL A 54 -24.94 -14.23 1.60
C VAL A 54 -24.72 -14.97 0.28
N LYS A 55 -25.54 -15.98 -0.04
CA LYS A 55 -25.42 -16.70 -1.31
C LYS A 55 -25.67 -15.81 -2.53
N SER A 56 -26.57 -14.83 -2.42
CA SER A 56 -26.89 -13.94 -3.53
C SER A 56 -25.81 -12.90 -3.84
N VAL A 57 -25.13 -12.33 -2.82
CA VAL A 57 -24.20 -11.20 -3.04
C VAL A 57 -22.75 -11.46 -2.66
N GLN A 58 -22.44 -12.49 -1.85
CA GLN A 58 -21.07 -12.79 -1.41
C GLN A 58 -20.43 -13.99 -2.10
N PHE A 59 -21.19 -14.71 -2.93
CA PHE A 59 -20.65 -15.85 -3.67
C PHE A 59 -19.72 -15.36 -4.79
N HIS A 60 -18.49 -15.88 -4.78
CA HIS A 60 -17.50 -15.56 -5.78
C HIS A 60 -17.83 -16.26 -7.10
N ASN A 61 -18.33 -15.48 -8.05
CA ASN A 61 -18.45 -15.91 -9.43
C ASN A 61 -17.22 -15.42 -10.21
N HIS A 62 -16.60 -16.33 -10.96
CA HIS A 62 -15.46 -15.99 -11.79
C HIS A 62 -15.89 -15.02 -12.89
N THR A 63 -15.47 -13.77 -12.79
CA THR A 63 -15.67 -12.74 -13.82
C THR A 63 -14.43 -12.63 -14.73
N ALA A 64 -14.56 -11.87 -15.82
CA ALA A 64 -13.44 -11.61 -16.76
C ALA A 64 -12.18 -11.05 -16.07
N THR A 65 -12.33 -10.36 -14.94
CA THR A 65 -11.20 -9.78 -14.18
C THR A 65 -10.54 -10.75 -13.21
N CYS A 66 -11.17 -11.89 -12.87
CA CYS A 66 -10.60 -12.88 -11.94
C CYS A 66 -9.54 -13.76 -12.62
N LYS A 67 -9.68 -14.10 -13.90
CA LYS A 67 -8.69 -14.91 -14.63
C LYS A 67 -7.92 -14.06 -15.64
N LYS A 68 -6.85 -13.38 -15.21
CA LYS A 68 -5.94 -12.70 -16.15
C LYS A 68 -5.07 -13.77 -16.83
N LYS A 69 -5.17 -13.91 -18.16
CA LYS A 69 -4.39 -14.86 -18.99
C LYS A 69 -4.66 -16.37 -18.73
N GLY A 70 -5.90 -16.76 -18.40
CA GLY A 70 -6.28 -18.18 -18.33
C GLY A 70 -5.68 -18.99 -17.16
N THR A 71 -5.20 -18.31 -16.12
CA THR A 71 -4.56 -18.91 -14.93
C THR A 71 -5.54 -19.06 -13.75
N HIS A 72 -5.04 -19.54 -12.60
CA HIS A 72 -5.74 -19.57 -11.30
C HIS A 72 -6.41 -18.22 -10.96
N CYS A 73 -7.52 -18.23 -10.21
CA CYS A 73 -8.20 -16.98 -9.88
C CYS A 73 -7.26 -16.03 -9.13
N ARG A 74 -7.19 -14.77 -9.58
CA ARG A 74 -6.42 -13.69 -8.98
C ARG A 74 -6.69 -13.51 -7.48
N PHE A 75 -7.92 -13.80 -7.05
CA PHE A 75 -8.35 -13.68 -5.67
C PHE A 75 -8.10 -14.94 -4.83
N ASN A 76 -7.45 -15.96 -5.39
CA ASN A 76 -7.16 -17.25 -4.75
C ASN A 76 -8.44 -17.97 -4.28
N TYR A 77 -9.42 -18.09 -5.17
CA TYR A 77 -10.56 -19.00 -5.00
C TYR A 77 -10.29 -20.36 -5.66
N PRO A 78 -10.78 -21.47 -5.10
CA PRO A 78 -11.49 -21.56 -3.81
C PRO A 78 -10.59 -21.20 -2.62
N LYS A 79 -11.17 -20.60 -1.58
CA LYS A 79 -10.47 -20.34 -0.31
C LYS A 79 -10.26 -21.68 0.43
N PRO A 80 -9.16 -21.83 1.20
CA PRO A 80 -8.98 -23.02 2.01
C PRO A 80 -10.10 -23.14 3.06
N SER A 81 -10.61 -24.35 3.24
CA SER A 81 -11.43 -24.71 4.39
C SER A 81 -10.54 -24.82 5.63
N SER A 82 -11.05 -24.44 6.79
CA SER A 82 -10.31 -24.48 8.05
C SER A 82 -11.26 -24.55 9.23
N SER A 83 -10.92 -25.36 10.24
CA SER A 83 -11.69 -25.48 11.48
C SER A 83 -11.57 -24.24 12.37
N GLU A 84 -10.50 -23.46 12.19
CA GLU A 84 -10.18 -22.26 12.96
C GLU A 84 -9.57 -21.16 12.08
N THR A 85 -9.48 -19.95 12.61
CA THR A 85 -8.79 -18.85 11.92
C THR A 85 -7.31 -18.94 12.22
N ILE A 86 -6.49 -18.98 11.18
CA ILE A 86 -5.04 -19.21 11.23
C ILE A 86 -4.32 -17.98 10.67
N ILE A 87 -3.22 -17.58 11.31
CA ILE A 87 -2.29 -16.60 10.76
C ILE A 87 -1.20 -17.38 10.01
N ALA A 88 -1.23 -17.31 8.69
CA ALA A 88 -0.19 -17.90 7.86
C ALA A 88 1.02 -16.97 7.80
N GLN A 89 2.22 -17.50 7.97
CA GLN A 89 3.47 -16.73 8.04
C GLN A 89 4.61 -17.39 7.24
N PRO A 90 5.66 -16.63 6.87
CA PRO A 90 6.85 -17.21 6.25
C PRO A 90 7.47 -18.31 7.10
N SER A 91 8.17 -19.23 6.46
CA SER A 91 8.88 -20.29 7.17
C SER A 91 9.97 -19.71 8.06
N ASP A 92 10.07 -20.21 9.30
CA ASP A 92 11.12 -19.83 10.25
C ASP A 92 12.41 -20.66 10.08
N PHE A 93 12.46 -21.55 9.07
CA PHE A 93 13.66 -22.35 8.76
C PHE A 93 14.83 -21.44 8.36
N HIS A 94 15.95 -21.57 9.07
CA HIS A 94 17.20 -20.87 8.73
C HIS A 94 17.84 -21.39 7.44
N ASN A 95 17.64 -22.69 7.13
CA ASN A 95 18.15 -23.30 5.93
C ASN A 95 17.22 -23.05 4.73
N PRO A 96 17.68 -22.41 3.65
CA PRO A 96 16.85 -22.11 2.47
C PRO A 96 16.27 -23.35 1.79
N ASN A 97 17.00 -24.47 1.82
CA ASN A 97 16.54 -25.70 1.17
C ASN A 97 15.40 -26.36 1.96
N GLU A 98 15.49 -26.36 3.29
CA GLU A 98 14.42 -26.84 4.18
C GLU A 98 13.18 -25.95 4.08
N ALA A 99 13.38 -24.62 4.08
CA ALA A 99 12.32 -23.65 3.86
C ALA A 99 11.58 -23.91 2.55
N LYS A 100 12.33 -24.12 1.46
CA LYS A 100 11.77 -24.42 0.13
C LYS A 100 11.00 -25.74 0.14
N PHE A 101 11.57 -26.80 0.70
CA PHE A 101 10.91 -28.11 0.79
C PHE A 101 9.59 -28.02 1.58
N ALA A 102 9.61 -27.39 2.76
CA ALA A 102 8.42 -27.21 3.58
C ALA A 102 7.32 -26.41 2.85
N LEU A 103 7.69 -25.35 2.13
CA LEU A 103 6.74 -24.57 1.32
C LEU A 103 6.16 -25.38 0.16
N GLU A 104 6.96 -26.22 -0.50
CA GLU A 104 6.52 -27.10 -1.58
C GLU A 104 5.58 -28.20 -1.05
N SER A 105 5.92 -28.85 0.07
CA SER A 105 5.06 -29.82 0.74
C SER A 105 3.73 -29.19 1.19
N ALA A 106 3.77 -27.99 1.78
CA ALA A 106 2.56 -27.27 2.19
C ALA A 106 1.70 -26.89 0.97
N ALA A 107 2.31 -26.48 -0.15
CA ALA A 107 1.59 -26.17 -1.37
C ALA A 107 0.93 -27.41 -1.99
N PHE A 108 1.62 -28.56 -1.96
CA PHE A 108 1.08 -29.84 -2.38
C PHE A 108 -0.14 -30.24 -1.56
N ILE A 109 -0.01 -30.24 -0.21
CA ILE A 109 -1.11 -30.56 0.72
C ILE A 109 -2.34 -29.67 0.45
N LYS A 110 -2.14 -28.35 0.31
CA LYS A 110 -3.24 -27.40 0.01
C LYS A 110 -3.92 -27.73 -1.31
N SER A 111 -3.13 -28.05 -2.34
CA SER A 111 -3.63 -28.35 -3.68
C SER A 111 -4.43 -29.66 -3.70
N SER A 112 -3.96 -30.72 -3.03
CA SER A 112 -4.67 -32.00 -2.94
C SER A 112 -6.03 -31.88 -2.24
N VAL A 113 -6.15 -31.02 -1.22
CA VAL A 113 -7.43 -30.76 -0.55
C VAL A 113 -8.38 -29.96 -1.45
N ILE A 114 -7.87 -28.96 -2.17
CA ILE A 114 -8.66 -28.16 -3.12
C ILE A 114 -9.16 -29.03 -4.28
N GLU A 115 -8.31 -29.87 -4.86
CA GLU A 115 -8.68 -30.79 -5.94
C GLU A 115 -9.82 -31.72 -5.50
N LYS A 116 -9.80 -32.21 -4.25
CA LYS A 116 -10.93 -33.00 -3.75
C LYS A 116 -12.23 -32.23 -3.63
N LEU A 117 -12.18 -30.96 -3.24
CA LEU A 117 -13.36 -30.08 -3.21
C LEU A 117 -13.94 -29.82 -4.60
N GLU A 118 -13.13 -29.90 -5.66
CA GLU A 118 -13.62 -29.76 -7.04
C GLU A 118 -14.30 -31.04 -7.54
N THR A 119 -13.90 -32.21 -7.03
CA THR A 119 -14.45 -33.51 -7.47
C THR A 119 -15.69 -33.97 -6.71
N LYS A 120 -15.87 -33.53 -5.45
CA LYS A 120 -16.91 -34.01 -4.56
C LYS A 120 -17.27 -32.95 -3.53
N ASP A 121 -18.55 -32.84 -3.23
CA ASP A 121 -19.02 -31.96 -2.16
C ASP A 121 -18.79 -32.59 -0.79
N TYR A 122 -18.32 -31.76 0.15
CA TYR A 122 -18.13 -32.14 1.54
C TYR A 122 -18.90 -31.16 2.43
N THR A 123 -19.47 -31.65 3.52
CA THR A 123 -20.13 -30.81 4.53
C THR A 123 -19.22 -30.51 5.72
N SER A 124 -18.18 -31.33 5.92
CA SER A 124 -17.28 -31.27 7.07
C SER A 124 -15.83 -31.44 6.65
N LEU A 125 -14.96 -30.61 7.23
CA LEU A 125 -13.52 -30.65 6.99
C LEU A 125 -12.91 -32.01 7.37
N ASN A 126 -13.38 -32.65 8.45
CA ASN A 126 -12.84 -33.94 8.88
C ASN A 126 -13.06 -35.04 7.84
N HIS A 127 -14.23 -35.05 7.19
CA HIS A 127 -14.52 -35.99 6.11
C HIS A 127 -13.67 -35.71 4.87
N LEU A 128 -13.51 -34.42 4.51
CA LEU A 128 -12.63 -34.00 3.41
C LEU A 128 -11.19 -34.48 3.63
N LEU A 129 -10.63 -34.24 4.82
CA LEU A 129 -9.25 -34.62 5.14
C LEU A 129 -9.05 -36.14 5.16
N LYS A 130 -10.04 -36.89 5.66
CA LYS A 130 -10.02 -38.36 5.64
C LYS A 130 -10.02 -38.91 4.21
N ASP A 131 -10.87 -38.39 3.33
CA ASP A 131 -10.91 -38.79 1.91
C ASP A 131 -9.63 -38.37 1.16
N SER A 132 -9.05 -37.22 1.51
CA SER A 132 -7.76 -36.76 0.98
C SER A 132 -6.55 -37.49 1.56
N LYS A 133 -6.73 -38.38 2.56
CA LYS A 133 -5.65 -39.09 3.28
C LYS A 133 -4.62 -38.14 3.92
N ILE A 134 -5.07 -36.99 4.41
CA ILE A 134 -4.23 -35.98 5.10
C ILE A 134 -4.68 -35.89 6.55
N SER A 135 -3.73 -35.86 7.50
CA SER A 135 -4.10 -35.67 8.90
C SER A 135 -4.50 -34.20 9.18
N PRO A 136 -5.40 -33.95 10.16
CA PRO A 136 -5.74 -32.58 10.56
C PRO A 136 -4.54 -31.72 10.95
N GLN A 137 -3.54 -32.33 11.59
CA GLN A 137 -2.33 -31.63 12.03
C GLN A 137 -1.43 -31.24 10.85
N GLU A 138 -1.19 -32.15 9.90
CA GLU A 138 -0.42 -31.85 8.68
C GLU A 138 -1.10 -30.75 7.86
N TYR A 139 -2.43 -30.80 7.73
CA TYR A 139 -3.18 -29.77 7.01
C TYR A 139 -3.06 -28.41 7.70
N LYS A 140 -3.21 -28.36 9.02
CA LYS A 140 -3.06 -27.14 9.81
C LYS A 140 -1.65 -26.53 9.64
N SER A 141 -0.60 -27.33 9.81
CA SER A 141 0.78 -26.87 9.63
C SER A 141 1.04 -26.40 8.19
N ALA A 142 0.43 -27.05 7.20
CA ALA A 142 0.49 -26.55 5.83
C ALA A 142 -0.18 -25.17 5.70
N LEU A 143 -1.37 -24.96 6.27
CA LEU A 143 -2.08 -23.67 6.25
C LEU A 143 -1.28 -22.55 6.94
N GLU A 144 -0.58 -22.84 8.04
CA GLU A 144 0.28 -21.89 8.77
C GLU A 144 1.47 -21.39 7.94
N LEU A 145 1.92 -22.14 6.93
CA LEU A 145 3.03 -21.75 6.05
C LEU A 145 2.56 -20.86 4.89
N SER A 146 3.22 -19.71 4.72
CA SER A 146 3.00 -18.75 3.65
C SER A 146 4.26 -18.47 2.85
N LYS A 147 4.14 -18.50 1.51
CA LYS A 147 5.21 -18.04 0.61
C LYS A 147 5.32 -16.50 0.57
N ARG A 148 4.22 -15.79 0.81
CA ARG A 148 4.10 -14.34 0.61
C ARG A 148 3.66 -13.66 1.89
N GLY A 149 4.64 -13.28 2.72
CA GLY A 149 4.40 -12.52 3.96
C GLY A 149 3.37 -13.16 4.90
N LYS A 150 2.90 -12.37 5.87
CA LYS A 150 1.85 -12.80 6.80
C LYS A 150 0.47 -12.51 6.23
N HIS A 151 -0.47 -13.45 6.33
CA HIS A 151 -1.89 -13.24 5.95
C HIS A 151 -2.83 -14.12 6.79
N ILE A 152 -4.12 -13.75 6.86
CA ILE A 152 -5.11 -14.48 7.64
C ILE A 152 -5.87 -15.48 6.76
N ILE A 153 -5.98 -16.71 7.25
CA ILE A 153 -6.87 -17.76 6.74
C ILE A 153 -8.04 -17.87 7.72
N TYR A 154 -9.22 -17.42 7.33
CA TYR A 154 -10.41 -17.52 8.18
C TYR A 154 -10.93 -18.95 8.27
N LYS A 155 -11.48 -19.29 9.44
CA LYS A 155 -12.31 -20.49 9.64
C LYS A 155 -13.35 -20.59 8.52
N ARG A 156 -13.41 -21.70 7.80
CA ARG A 156 -14.37 -21.92 6.71
C ARG A 156 -14.76 -23.38 6.62
N ASN A 157 -16.05 -23.65 6.50
CA ASN A 157 -16.50 -24.98 6.13
C ASN A 157 -16.23 -25.22 4.63
N PRO A 158 -16.11 -26.49 4.20
CA PRO A 158 -15.99 -26.83 2.78
C PRO A 158 -17.08 -26.22 1.88
N THR A 159 -18.28 -25.99 2.42
CA THR A 159 -19.40 -25.36 1.69
C THR A 159 -19.27 -23.85 1.49
N GLU A 160 -18.30 -23.20 2.15
CA GLU A 160 -18.13 -21.73 2.21
C GLU A 160 -16.88 -21.25 1.46
N ILE A 161 -16.18 -22.15 0.78
CA ILE A 161 -14.90 -21.87 0.12
C ILE A 161 -15.00 -20.84 -1.02
N GLN A 162 -16.21 -20.63 -1.55
CA GLN A 162 -16.52 -19.61 -2.56
C GLN A 162 -17.13 -18.34 -1.99
N ILE A 163 -17.20 -18.18 -0.67
CA ILE A 163 -17.82 -17.00 -0.04
C ILE A 163 -16.73 -16.00 0.36
N ASN A 164 -16.93 -14.73 -0.03
CA ASN A 164 -16.09 -13.61 0.40
C ASN A 164 -16.04 -13.47 1.93
N SER A 165 -14.97 -12.87 2.44
CA SER A 165 -14.95 -12.42 3.83
C SER A 165 -15.82 -11.17 3.95
N TYR A 166 -16.81 -11.19 4.84
CA TYR A 166 -17.72 -10.07 5.08
C TYR A 166 -17.90 -9.81 6.58
N ASN A 167 -18.46 -8.65 6.91
CA ASN A 167 -18.98 -8.39 8.24
C ASN A 167 -20.50 -8.50 8.19
N GLU A 168 -21.11 -9.25 9.10
CA GLU A 168 -22.55 -9.53 9.10
C GLU A 168 -23.39 -8.26 9.22
N HIS A 169 -23.03 -7.35 10.14
CA HIS A 169 -23.77 -6.11 10.35
C HIS A 169 -23.65 -5.17 9.14
N LEU A 170 -22.45 -5.07 8.57
CA LEU A 170 -22.25 -4.31 7.33
C LEU A 170 -23.04 -4.93 6.17
N LEU A 171 -23.06 -6.26 6.05
CA LEU A 171 -23.81 -6.93 5.00
C LEU A 171 -25.31 -6.66 5.14
N ARG A 172 -25.83 -6.72 6.37
CA ARG A 172 -27.24 -6.43 6.65
C ARG A 172 -27.61 -4.97 6.36
N ALA A 173 -26.71 -4.03 6.68
CA ALA A 173 -26.95 -2.61 6.43
C ALA A 173 -26.77 -2.23 4.95
N TRP A 174 -25.78 -2.82 4.28
CA TRP A 174 -25.41 -2.49 2.90
C TRP A 174 -26.21 -3.26 1.85
N GLY A 175 -26.50 -4.53 2.11
CA GLY A 175 -27.26 -5.40 1.19
C GLY A 175 -26.53 -5.75 -0.12
N ALA A 176 -25.22 -5.49 -0.20
CA ALA A 176 -24.41 -5.73 -1.41
C ALA A 176 -23.08 -6.43 -1.10
N ILE A 177 -22.31 -6.75 -2.15
CA ILE A 177 -21.02 -7.42 -2.06
C ILE A 177 -20.06 -6.69 -1.11
N LEU A 178 -19.33 -7.44 -0.29
CA LEU A 178 -18.34 -6.94 0.65
C LEU A 178 -17.07 -7.79 0.52
N ASP A 179 -15.91 -7.15 0.55
CA ASP A 179 -14.61 -7.82 0.59
C ASP A 179 -13.79 -7.19 1.72
N VAL A 180 -14.06 -7.65 2.94
CA VAL A 180 -13.42 -7.13 4.16
C VAL A 180 -12.29 -8.06 4.56
N GLN A 181 -11.08 -7.50 4.70
CA GLN A 181 -9.90 -8.26 5.06
C GLN A 181 -9.16 -7.56 6.21
N TYR A 182 -8.71 -8.36 7.18
CA TYR A 182 -7.83 -7.88 8.23
C TYR A 182 -6.44 -7.59 7.68
N CYS A 183 -5.94 -6.37 7.93
CA CYS A 183 -4.62 -5.95 7.47
C CYS A 183 -3.58 -6.17 8.57
N LEU A 184 -2.59 -7.02 8.31
CA LEU A 184 -1.49 -7.32 9.25
C LEU A 184 -0.31 -6.36 9.13
N ASP A 185 -0.25 -5.56 8.06
CA ASP A 185 0.87 -4.65 7.77
C ASP A 185 0.35 -3.23 7.50
N PRO A 186 0.63 -2.25 8.40
CA PRO A 186 0.19 -0.87 8.20
C PRO A 186 0.80 -0.23 6.94
N TYR A 187 2.00 -0.63 6.52
CA TYR A 187 2.60 -0.12 5.28
C TYR A 187 1.87 -0.64 4.05
N ALA A 188 1.47 -1.92 4.05
CA ALA A 188 0.63 -2.48 3.00
C ALA A 188 -0.73 -1.76 2.93
N CYS A 189 -1.31 -1.39 4.08
CA CYS A 189 -2.54 -0.59 4.13
C CYS A 189 -2.34 0.80 3.49
N ILE A 190 -1.29 1.52 3.89
CA ILE A 190 -0.98 2.86 3.33
C ILE A 190 -0.71 2.75 1.83
N ALA A 191 0.11 1.79 1.39
CA ALA A 191 0.41 1.57 -0.02
C ALA A 191 -0.86 1.26 -0.82
N TYR A 192 -1.79 0.48 -0.25
CA TYR A 192 -3.08 0.20 -0.87
C TYR A 192 -3.94 1.46 -0.99
N MET A 193 -4.05 2.26 0.08
CA MET A 193 -4.78 3.53 0.05
C MET A 193 -4.22 4.49 -0.99
N VAL A 194 -2.89 4.67 -1.01
CA VAL A 194 -2.20 5.50 -1.99
C VAL A 194 -2.48 5.00 -3.40
N ALA A 195 -2.35 3.69 -3.66
CA ALA A 195 -2.62 3.11 -4.97
C ALA A 195 -4.07 3.28 -5.45
N TYR A 196 -5.03 3.43 -4.52
CA TYR A 196 -6.42 3.74 -4.83
C TYR A 196 -6.63 5.22 -5.12
N ILE A 197 -6.06 6.11 -4.30
CA ILE A 197 -6.13 7.56 -4.49
C ILE A 197 -5.47 7.96 -5.82
N THR A 198 -4.36 7.30 -6.19
CA THR A 198 -3.63 7.56 -7.43
C THR A 198 -4.07 6.68 -8.60
N LYS A 199 -5.20 5.98 -8.48
CA LYS A 199 -5.66 5.05 -9.51
C LYS A 199 -5.91 5.76 -10.84
N ASP A 200 -6.55 6.92 -10.79
CA ASP A 200 -6.91 7.72 -11.98
C ASP A 200 -5.66 8.41 -12.58
N GLU A 201 -4.59 8.59 -11.79
CA GLU A 201 -3.32 9.13 -12.28
C GLU A 201 -2.56 8.15 -13.19
N ARG A 202 -2.90 6.85 -13.17
CA ARG A 202 -2.26 5.86 -14.05
C ARG A 202 -2.62 6.06 -15.52
N GLU A 203 -3.86 6.40 -15.79
CA GLU A 203 -4.33 6.67 -17.16
C GLU A 203 -3.64 7.94 -17.69
N MET A 204 -3.54 8.97 -16.85
CA MET A 204 -2.76 10.17 -17.15
C MET A 204 -1.29 9.86 -17.47
N SER A 205 -0.64 8.99 -16.69
CA SER A 205 0.75 8.60 -16.93
C SER A 205 0.94 7.96 -18.31
N GLN A 206 0.00 7.12 -18.75
CA GLN A 206 0.05 6.50 -20.08
C GLN A 206 -0.10 7.54 -21.20
N ILE A 207 -1.04 8.47 -21.06
CA ILE A 207 -1.25 9.56 -22.03
C ILE A 207 0.01 10.40 -22.15
N LEU A 208 0.62 10.79 -21.02
CA LEU A 208 1.85 11.59 -21.02
C LEU A 208 3.03 10.82 -21.62
N GLN A 209 3.15 9.51 -21.39
CA GLN A 209 4.19 8.70 -22.03
C GLN A 209 4.02 8.66 -23.55
N THR A 210 2.79 8.49 -24.05
CA THR A 210 2.51 8.52 -25.49
C THR A 210 2.88 9.88 -26.09
N VAL A 211 2.42 10.97 -25.49
CA VAL A 211 2.73 12.32 -25.96
C VAL A 211 4.23 12.59 -25.90
N SER A 212 4.91 12.18 -24.82
CA SER A 212 6.37 12.31 -24.69
C SER A 212 7.11 11.60 -25.83
N ASN A 213 6.67 10.40 -26.20
CA ASN A 213 7.27 9.65 -27.31
C ASN A 213 7.04 10.32 -28.66
N GLU A 214 5.88 10.96 -28.87
CA GLU A 214 5.54 11.69 -30.10
C GLU A 214 6.30 13.02 -30.24
N VAL A 215 6.64 13.69 -29.14
CA VAL A 215 7.30 15.01 -29.15
C VAL A 215 8.82 14.94 -29.08
N ASN A 216 9.43 13.75 -29.09
CA ASN A 216 10.88 13.58 -29.01
C ASN A 216 11.68 14.22 -30.15
N THR A 217 11.02 14.65 -31.23
CA THR A 217 11.63 15.31 -32.40
C THR A 217 11.50 16.84 -32.38
N LEU A 218 10.76 17.41 -31.42
CA LEU A 218 10.50 18.85 -31.32
C LEU A 218 11.52 19.55 -30.41
N ASP A 219 11.61 20.87 -30.55
CA ASP A 219 12.34 21.71 -29.61
C ASP A 219 11.73 21.64 -28.21
N PHE A 220 12.56 21.81 -27.18
CA PHE A 220 12.17 21.63 -25.77
C PHE A 220 10.93 22.43 -25.37
N LYS A 221 10.79 23.67 -25.87
CA LYS A 221 9.66 24.55 -25.53
C LYS A 221 8.36 24.00 -26.12
N SER A 222 8.38 23.63 -27.41
CA SER A 222 7.23 23.04 -28.08
C SER A 222 6.83 21.70 -27.47
N SER A 223 7.81 20.86 -27.10
CA SER A 223 7.57 19.60 -26.39
C SER A 223 6.88 19.83 -25.05
N MET A 224 7.38 20.77 -24.25
CA MET A 224 6.77 21.11 -22.95
C MET A 224 5.34 21.64 -23.09
N ILE A 225 5.07 22.50 -24.08
CA ILE A 225 3.71 23.02 -24.31
C ILE A 225 2.75 21.88 -24.69
N LYS A 226 3.17 20.97 -25.58
CA LYS A 226 2.33 19.82 -25.98
C LYS A 226 2.06 18.88 -24.81
N CYS A 227 3.08 18.54 -24.02
CA CYS A 227 2.90 17.73 -22.80
C CYS A 227 1.96 18.42 -21.80
N ALA A 228 2.13 19.72 -21.56
CA ALA A 228 1.28 20.49 -20.66
C ALA A 228 -0.18 20.56 -21.15
N SER A 229 -0.39 20.78 -22.44
CA SER A 229 -1.73 20.79 -23.04
C SER A 229 -2.40 19.43 -22.93
N ALA A 230 -1.70 18.34 -23.23
CA ALA A 230 -2.23 17.00 -23.07
C ALA A 230 -2.58 16.69 -21.61
N PHE A 231 -1.72 17.10 -20.67
CA PHE A 231 -1.99 16.96 -19.24
C PHE A 231 -3.28 17.68 -18.82
N LEU A 232 -3.44 18.95 -19.21
CA LEU A 232 -4.58 19.76 -18.82
C LEU A 232 -5.89 19.26 -19.42
N ASN A 233 -5.87 18.75 -20.66
CA ASN A 233 -7.07 18.29 -21.35
C ASN A 233 -7.51 16.89 -20.92
N ALA A 234 -6.57 16.00 -20.59
CA ALA A 234 -6.90 14.63 -20.19
C ALA A 234 -7.15 14.49 -18.69
N ARG A 235 -6.67 15.42 -17.85
CA ARG A 235 -6.77 15.28 -16.40
C ARG A 235 -8.15 15.62 -15.88
N GLU A 236 -8.81 14.61 -15.34
CA GLU A 236 -10.00 14.78 -14.52
C GLU A 236 -9.62 15.31 -13.13
N VAL A 237 -10.41 16.26 -12.62
CA VAL A 237 -10.26 16.83 -11.29
C VAL A 237 -11.60 16.86 -10.59
N SER A 238 -11.60 16.59 -9.28
CA SER A 238 -12.81 16.76 -8.47
C SER A 238 -13.25 18.22 -8.43
N ALA A 239 -14.53 18.48 -8.20
CA ALA A 239 -15.05 19.84 -8.07
C ALA A 239 -14.31 20.67 -6.99
N LEU A 240 -13.93 20.02 -5.89
CA LEU A 240 -13.16 20.65 -4.80
C LEU A 240 -11.76 21.06 -5.26
N GLU A 241 -11.07 20.17 -5.98
CA GLU A 241 -9.75 20.49 -6.52
C GLU A 241 -9.82 21.62 -7.56
N ALA A 242 -10.83 21.61 -8.43
CA ALA A 242 -11.04 22.66 -9.42
C ALA A 242 -11.21 24.05 -8.76
N VAL A 243 -12.04 24.14 -7.72
CA VAL A 243 -12.23 25.38 -6.95
C VAL A 243 -10.91 25.84 -6.33
N TYR A 244 -10.14 24.94 -5.72
CA TYR A 244 -8.83 25.28 -5.15
C TYR A 244 -7.88 25.83 -6.21
N ARG A 245 -7.84 25.23 -7.40
CA ARG A 245 -6.98 25.70 -8.50
C ARG A 245 -7.44 27.05 -9.04
N LEU A 246 -8.73 27.25 -9.25
CA LEU A 246 -9.29 28.51 -9.76
C LEU A 246 -9.04 29.68 -8.79
N LEU A 247 -9.15 29.42 -7.48
CA LEU A 247 -8.87 30.42 -6.44
C LEU A 247 -7.38 30.53 -6.10
N SER A 248 -6.51 29.82 -6.81
CA SER A 248 -5.06 29.76 -6.54
C SER A 248 -4.75 29.39 -5.08
N PHE A 249 -5.60 28.57 -4.47
CA PHE A 249 -5.35 28.04 -3.14
C PHE A 249 -4.26 26.97 -3.18
N PRO A 250 -3.39 26.92 -2.17
CA PRO A 250 -2.37 25.89 -2.09
C PRO A 250 -3.04 24.51 -1.91
N LEU A 251 -2.81 23.61 -2.86
CA LEU A 251 -3.30 22.22 -2.85
C LEU A 251 -2.68 21.37 -1.73
N PHE A 252 -1.54 21.82 -1.21
CA PHE A 252 -0.82 21.16 -0.14
C PHE A 252 -0.29 22.22 0.83
N LYS A 253 -0.45 21.95 2.13
CA LYS A 253 0.19 22.70 3.21
C LYS A 253 0.89 21.71 4.11
N SER A 254 2.17 21.97 4.38
CA SER A 254 2.97 21.21 5.33
C SER A 254 3.39 22.14 6.47
N ASN A 255 3.43 21.61 7.67
CA ASN A 255 4.07 22.24 8.82
C ASN A 255 5.60 22.05 8.80
N PHE A 256 6.12 21.20 7.90
CA PHE A 256 7.55 21.02 7.64
C PHE A 256 7.93 21.64 6.30
N SER A 257 8.97 22.47 6.30
CA SER A 257 9.61 22.94 5.07
C SER A 257 10.73 21.97 4.66
N THR A 258 10.92 21.82 3.35
CA THR A 258 12.03 21.06 2.79
C THR A 258 12.94 22.01 2.04
N VAL A 259 14.23 22.01 2.38
CA VAL A 259 15.25 22.79 1.67
C VAL A 259 16.16 21.82 0.94
N TYR A 260 16.28 22.01 -0.38
CA TYR A 260 17.22 21.25 -1.18
C TYR A 260 18.63 21.83 -1.01
N VAL A 261 19.58 20.99 -0.62
CA VAL A 261 20.99 21.35 -0.51
C VAL A 261 21.77 20.54 -1.55
N PRO A 262 22.32 21.16 -2.61
CA PRO A 262 23.05 20.43 -3.63
C PRO A 262 24.32 19.81 -3.04
N ALA A 263 24.45 18.50 -3.13
CA ALA A 263 25.62 17.76 -2.64
C ALA A 263 26.63 17.40 -3.76
N ASP A 264 26.34 17.80 -4.99
CA ASP A 264 27.22 17.55 -6.14
C ASP A 264 28.53 18.33 -6.05
N ARG A 265 29.52 17.90 -6.85
CA ARG A 265 30.78 18.63 -7.03
C ARG A 265 30.52 20.02 -7.64
N PRO A 266 31.33 21.05 -7.33
CA PRO A 266 31.11 22.41 -7.81
C PRO A 266 30.81 22.52 -9.30
N GLU A 267 31.50 21.74 -10.14
CA GLU A 267 31.35 21.76 -11.60
C GLU A 267 30.02 21.18 -12.11
N LYS A 268 29.31 20.42 -11.27
CA LYS A 268 28.04 19.73 -11.61
C LYS A 268 26.83 20.31 -10.87
N ARG A 269 27.02 21.32 -10.03
CA ARG A 269 25.92 21.95 -9.30
C ARG A 269 25.06 22.75 -10.27
N MET A 270 23.75 22.64 -10.10
CA MET A 270 22.84 23.51 -10.84
C MET A 270 22.96 24.95 -10.31
N CYS A 271 23.19 25.90 -11.21
CA CYS A 271 23.20 27.32 -10.91
C CYS A 271 21.97 27.99 -11.54
N LEU A 272 21.35 28.90 -10.79
CA LEU A 272 20.27 29.73 -11.32
C LEU A 272 20.86 30.99 -11.92
N LEU A 273 20.43 31.36 -13.12
CA LEU A 273 20.81 32.64 -13.71
C LEU A 273 20.11 33.79 -12.98
N LYS A 274 20.79 34.93 -12.89
CA LYS A 274 20.19 36.18 -12.45
C LYS A 274 19.08 36.61 -13.42
N PRO A 275 18.04 37.32 -12.94
CA PRO A 275 17.06 37.92 -13.84
C PRO A 275 17.76 38.81 -14.87
N ILE A 276 17.30 38.77 -16.12
CA ILE A 276 17.90 39.53 -17.23
C ILE A 276 18.07 41.01 -16.86
N LEU A 277 17.08 41.60 -16.19
CA LEU A 277 17.14 43.00 -15.72
C LEU A 277 18.34 43.31 -14.82
N SER A 278 18.79 42.35 -14.01
CA SER A 278 19.96 42.49 -13.12
C SER A 278 21.30 42.31 -13.83
N VAL A 279 21.29 41.90 -15.10
CA VAL A 279 22.48 41.64 -15.92
C VAL A 279 22.58 42.60 -17.11
N LYS A 280 21.50 43.30 -17.47
CA LYS A 280 21.46 44.22 -18.62
C LYS A 280 22.51 45.34 -18.59
N ASP A 281 22.83 45.85 -17.40
CA ASP A 281 23.75 46.97 -17.23
C ASP A 281 25.19 46.52 -16.93
N LYS A 282 25.46 45.21 -16.99
CA LYS A 282 26.79 44.64 -16.79
C LYS A 282 27.59 44.66 -18.10
N ALA A 283 28.91 44.65 -18.00
CA ALA A 283 29.79 44.52 -19.15
C ALA A 283 29.63 43.14 -19.82
N ASP A 284 29.87 43.06 -21.13
CA ASP A 284 29.72 41.81 -21.89
C ASP A 284 30.63 40.67 -21.40
N GLU A 285 31.75 41.00 -20.74
CA GLU A 285 32.72 40.05 -20.17
C GLU A 285 32.45 39.71 -18.68
N ASP A 286 31.38 40.23 -18.07
CA ASP A 286 31.07 39.97 -16.66
C ASP A 286 30.53 38.55 -16.45
N GLU A 287 31.29 37.73 -15.71
CA GLU A 287 30.96 36.34 -15.39
C GLU A 287 29.96 36.18 -14.23
N ASP A 288 29.62 37.26 -13.51
CA ASP A 288 28.72 37.26 -12.35
C ASP A 288 27.24 37.27 -12.80
N VAL A 289 26.87 36.23 -13.57
CA VAL A 289 25.55 35.99 -14.15
C VAL A 289 24.70 35.01 -13.35
N TYR A 290 25.28 34.36 -12.33
CA TYR A 290 24.61 33.35 -11.50
C TYR A 290 24.14 33.92 -10.16
N GLN A 291 23.00 33.44 -9.66
CA GLN A 291 22.54 33.74 -8.32
C GLN A 291 23.38 33.03 -7.26
N THR A 292 23.59 33.70 -6.13
CA THR A 292 24.30 33.16 -4.98
C THR A 292 23.52 32.00 -4.36
N SER A 293 24.12 30.80 -4.35
CA SER A 293 23.53 29.60 -3.77
C SER A 293 23.65 29.57 -2.24
N ILE A 294 22.92 28.66 -1.60
CA ILE A 294 23.04 28.43 -0.16
C ILE A 294 24.46 28.01 0.26
N LEU A 295 25.20 27.34 -0.63
CA LEU A 295 26.58 26.94 -0.39
C LEU A 295 27.53 28.15 -0.45
N ASP A 296 27.30 29.06 -1.39
CA ASP A 296 28.10 30.29 -1.51
C ASP A 296 27.87 31.19 -0.29
N ARG A 297 26.61 31.32 0.16
CA ARG A 297 26.27 32.03 1.40
C ARG A 297 26.90 31.37 2.63
N TYR A 298 26.93 30.04 2.67
CA TYR A 298 27.57 29.29 3.75
C TYR A 298 29.10 29.48 3.76
N ALA A 299 29.74 29.49 2.59
CA ALA A 299 31.17 29.74 2.46
C ALA A 299 31.52 31.19 2.86
N ALA A 300 30.69 32.16 2.47
CA ALA A 300 30.86 33.58 2.80
C ALA A 300 30.29 33.98 4.17
N ARG A 301 29.95 33.01 5.04
CA ARG A 301 29.28 33.31 6.32
C ARG A 301 30.19 34.12 7.27
N PRO A 302 29.65 35.09 8.03
CA PRO A 302 30.43 35.84 9.01
C PRO A 302 31.03 34.95 10.11
N THR A 303 32.19 35.33 10.63
CA THR A 303 32.88 34.61 11.74
C THR A 303 32.00 34.46 12.98
N LYS A 304 31.06 35.40 13.21
CA LYS A 304 30.10 35.35 14.32
C LYS A 304 29.20 34.11 14.30
N ILE A 305 29.01 33.47 13.15
CA ILE A 305 28.18 32.27 12.96
C ILE A 305 28.98 31.09 12.41
N GLU A 306 30.31 31.09 12.56
CA GLU A 306 31.19 30.05 12.03
C GLU A 306 30.89 28.65 12.61
N ASN A 307 30.39 28.62 13.85
CA ASN A 307 29.97 27.41 14.57
C ASN A 307 28.67 26.78 14.03
N LEU A 308 27.93 27.47 13.16
CA LEU A 308 26.76 26.90 12.51
C LEU A 308 27.19 26.05 11.32
N CYS A 309 26.71 24.80 11.28
CA CYS A 309 26.89 23.94 10.13
C CYS A 309 25.91 24.29 9.01
N LEU A 310 26.20 23.83 7.79
CA LEU A 310 25.40 24.08 6.59
C LEU A 310 23.92 23.73 6.80
N ALA A 311 23.62 22.59 7.42
CA ALA A 311 22.25 22.17 7.68
C ALA A 311 21.46 23.19 8.53
N LYS A 312 22.08 23.78 9.56
CA LYS A 312 21.44 24.82 10.36
C LYS A 312 21.22 26.09 9.53
N ILE A 313 22.21 26.51 8.76
CA ILE A 313 22.08 27.72 7.92
C ILE A 313 20.99 27.54 6.86
N SER A 314 20.90 26.37 6.22
CA SER A 314 19.86 26.05 5.25
C SER A 314 18.44 26.08 5.85
N ILE A 315 18.26 25.76 7.13
CA ILE A 315 16.93 25.80 7.77
C ILE A 315 16.45 27.24 8.00
N TRP A 316 17.36 28.15 8.38
CA TRP A 316 17.00 29.49 8.86
C TRP A 316 17.10 30.60 7.80
N TYR A 317 17.86 30.40 6.71
CA TYR A 317 18.24 31.47 5.78
C TYR A 317 17.99 31.15 4.29
N THR A 318 17.03 30.25 4.02
CA THR A 318 16.54 29.92 2.67
C THR A 318 15.13 30.44 2.49
#